data_AF-A0A1C1D0P8-F1
#
_entry.id   AF-A0A1C1D0P8-F1
#
_cell.length_a   1.000
_cell.length_b   1.000
_cell.length_c   1.000
_cell.angle_alpha   90.00
_cell.angle_beta   90.00
_cell.angle_gamma   90.00
#
_symmetry.space_group_name_H-M   'P 1'
#
loop_
_entity.id
_entity.type
_entity.pdbx_description
1 polymer ?
#
loop_
_entity_poly.entity_id
_entity_poly.type
_entity_poly.pdbx_seq_one_letter_code
_entity_poly.pdbx_strand_id
1 'polypeptide(L)'
;MTRLFDLVYKRVDRDLDGLGGSVKDNKPESVAGFAEEFVKKVPEREFSPAEVISHLLAKKHSPRQAIDNVEKWVERTRDEKRKVKRVDSWALGE
;
A
#
# COMPACT_ATOMS: atom_id res chain seq x y z
N MET A 1 -8.56 2.64 -2.87
CA MET A 1 -7.35 2.61 -2.00
C MET A 1 -6.28 3.69 -2.26
N THR A 2 -6.35 4.48 -3.34
CA THR A 2 -5.31 5.46 -3.72
C THR A 2 -5.03 6.54 -2.66
N ARG A 3 -6.06 6.97 -1.94
CA ARG A 3 -5.94 7.95 -0.83
C ARG A 3 -5.03 7.48 0.31
N LEU A 4 -4.87 6.16 0.49
CA LEU A 4 -3.96 5.62 1.51
C LEU A 4 -2.50 5.92 1.16
N PHE A 5 -2.17 5.85 -0.12
CA PHE A 5 -0.84 6.16 -0.64
C PHE A 5 -0.55 7.65 -0.45
N ASP A 6 -1.47 8.53 -0.85
CA ASP A 6 -1.34 9.98 -0.60
C ASP A 6 -1.14 10.25 0.89
N LEU A 7 -1.96 9.66 1.77
CA LEU A 7 -1.85 9.88 3.22
C LEU A 7 -0.49 9.45 3.80
N VAL A 8 0.07 8.32 3.35
CA VAL A 8 1.37 7.82 3.83
C VAL A 8 2.50 8.70 3.32
N TYR A 9 2.56 8.98 2.01
CA TYR A 9 3.69 9.70 1.41
C TYR A 9 3.61 11.21 1.63
N LYS A 10 2.41 11.82 1.60
CA LYS A 10 2.23 13.25 1.91
C LYS A 10 2.55 13.59 3.36
N ARG A 11 2.50 12.60 4.27
CA ARG A 11 2.97 12.78 5.64
C ARG A 11 4.50 12.70 5.74
N VAL A 12 5.14 11.81 5.00
CA VAL A 12 6.61 11.73 4.92
C VAL A 12 7.19 12.95 4.20
N ASP A 13 6.49 13.49 3.20
CA ASP A 13 6.87 14.70 2.49
C ASP A 13 6.82 15.95 3.37
N ARG A 14 5.96 16.00 4.40
CA ARG A 14 5.95 17.11 5.37
C ARG A 14 7.25 17.21 6.19
N ASP A 15 7.99 16.12 6.34
CA ASP A 15 9.33 16.15 6.95
C ASP A 15 10.44 16.45 5.91
N LEU A 16 10.12 16.39 4.60
CA LEU A 16 10.98 16.84 3.51
C LEU A 16 10.54 18.25 3.09
N ASP A 17 10.91 19.19 3.96
CA ASP A 17 10.65 20.61 3.90
C ASP A 17 10.67 21.20 2.48
N GLY A 18 9.49 21.63 2.03
CA GLY A 18 9.29 22.68 1.04
C GLY A 18 9.77 22.39 -0.39
N LEU A 19 8.84 22.09 -1.30
CA LEU A 19 8.74 22.75 -2.61
C LEU A 19 7.60 22.14 -3.43
N GLY A 20 6.65 22.99 -3.82
CA GLY A 20 5.98 22.91 -5.13
C GLY A 20 4.99 21.75 -5.28
N GLY A 21 3.69 22.00 -5.34
CA GLY A 21 3.13 22.95 -6.28
C GLY A 21 2.31 22.16 -7.30
N SER A 22 1.03 22.49 -7.31
CA SER A 22 0.06 22.17 -8.35
C SER A 22 0.66 22.21 -9.76
N VAL A 23 0.77 21.06 -10.45
CA VAL A 23 0.51 20.99 -11.89
C VAL A 23 -0.05 19.61 -12.26
N LYS A 24 -1.23 19.63 -12.87
CA LYS A 24 -1.79 18.53 -13.64
C LYS A 24 -0.94 18.36 -14.90
N ASP A 25 0.13 17.58 -14.83
CA ASP A 25 0.79 17.08 -16.01
C ASP A 25 0.84 15.56 -15.96
N ASN A 26 0.48 14.96 -17.08
CA ASN A 26 0.40 13.54 -17.40
C ASN A 26 1.77 12.82 -17.30
N LYS A 27 2.50 12.98 -16.19
CA LYS A 27 3.66 12.17 -15.84
C LYS A 27 3.22 11.12 -14.83
N PRO A 28 3.25 9.81 -15.18
CA PRO A 28 3.01 8.74 -14.21
C PRO A 28 4.02 8.71 -13.06
N GLU A 29 5.04 9.57 -13.06
CA GLU A 29 6.00 9.75 -11.97
C GLU A 29 5.42 10.45 -10.72
N SER A 30 4.17 10.93 -10.76
CA SER A 30 3.51 11.45 -9.56
C SER A 30 3.13 10.33 -8.60
N VAL A 31 3.26 10.57 -7.28
CA VAL A 31 2.82 9.64 -6.21
C VAL A 31 1.38 9.13 -6.40
N ALA A 32 0.51 9.92 -7.03
CA ALA A 32 -0.86 9.52 -7.38
C ALA A 32 -0.92 8.44 -8.48
N GLY A 33 -0.10 8.56 -9.54
CA GLY A 33 -0.04 7.54 -10.60
C GLY A 33 0.51 6.23 -10.08
N PHE A 34 1.54 6.33 -9.23
CA PHE A 34 2.06 5.23 -8.44
C PHE A 34 0.97 4.59 -7.55
N ALA A 35 0.16 5.38 -6.88
CA ALA A 35 -0.96 4.88 -6.08
C ALA A 35 -1.99 4.12 -6.94
N GLU A 36 -2.34 4.62 -8.12
CA GLU A 36 -3.25 3.93 -9.02
C GLU A 36 -2.67 2.60 -9.51
N GLU A 37 -1.40 2.58 -9.89
CA GLU A 37 -0.70 1.35 -10.27
C GLU A 37 -0.66 0.33 -9.14
N PHE A 38 -0.38 0.79 -7.91
CA PHE A 38 -0.43 -0.05 -6.72
C PHE A 38 -1.81 -0.68 -6.56
N VAL A 39 -2.88 0.13 -6.59
CA VAL A 39 -4.26 -0.37 -6.40
C VAL A 39 -4.73 -1.28 -7.53
N LYS A 40 -4.25 -1.08 -8.76
CA LYS A 40 -4.54 -1.99 -9.88
C LYS A 40 -3.88 -3.37 -9.70
N LYS A 41 -2.70 -3.42 -9.08
CA LYS A 41 -1.99 -4.67 -8.78
C LYS A 41 -2.49 -5.35 -7.51
N VAL A 42 -3.08 -4.59 -6.58
CA VAL A 42 -3.63 -5.11 -5.32
C VAL A 42 -5.12 -5.43 -5.48
N PRO A 43 -5.52 -6.71 -5.44
CA PRO A 43 -6.94 -7.06 -5.47
C PRO A 43 -7.67 -6.49 -4.25
N GLU A 44 -8.52 -5.48 -4.46
CA GLU A 44 -9.22 -4.74 -3.38
C GLU A 44 -10.09 -5.64 -2.48
N ARG A 45 -10.46 -6.83 -2.96
CA ARG A 45 -11.24 -7.82 -2.20
C ARG A 45 -10.40 -8.81 -1.39
N GLU A 46 -9.11 -8.96 -1.69
CA GLU A 46 -8.25 -9.90 -0.98
C GLU A 46 -7.53 -9.25 0.21
N PHE A 47 -7.29 -7.93 0.19
CA PHE A 47 -6.54 -7.23 1.22
C PHE A 47 -7.38 -6.17 1.92
N SER A 48 -7.31 -6.15 3.25
CA SER A 48 -7.91 -5.09 4.06
C SER A 48 -7.11 -3.79 3.92
N PRO A 49 -7.77 -2.64 4.05
CA PRO A 49 -7.10 -1.33 3.97
C PRO A 49 -5.93 -1.20 4.97
N ALA A 50 -6.03 -1.85 6.14
CA ALA A 50 -4.96 -1.87 7.15
C ALA A 50 -3.69 -2.60 6.66
N GLU A 51 -3.82 -3.70 5.93
CA GLU A 51 -2.68 -4.45 5.37
C GLU A 51 -1.95 -3.60 4.33
N VAL A 52 -2.72 -2.92 3.48
CA VAL A 52 -2.20 -1.98 2.49
C VAL A 52 -1.44 -0.84 3.18
N ILE A 53 -2.03 -0.19 4.18
CA ILE A 53 -1.36 0.89 4.94
C ILE A 53 -0.07 0.35 5.58
N SER A 54 -0.11 -0.84 6.18
CA SER A 54 1.07 -1.44 6.84
C SER A 54 2.21 -1.67 5.85
N HIS A 55 1.91 -2.17 4.64
CA HIS A 55 2.89 -2.32 3.57
C HIS A 55 3.48 -0.97 3.13
N LEU A 56 2.62 0.05 2.97
CA LEU A 56 3.04 1.39 2.60
C LEU A 56 3.90 2.04 3.69
N LEU A 57 3.58 1.85 4.98
CA LEU A 57 4.38 2.33 6.10
C LEU A 57 5.76 1.69 6.14
N ALA A 58 5.87 0.39 5.84
CA ALA A 58 7.15 -0.31 5.76
C ALA A 58 8.06 0.25 4.65
N LYS A 59 7.47 0.83 3.59
CA LYS A 59 8.18 1.42 2.44
C LYS A 59 7.94 2.92 2.31
N LYS A 60 7.64 3.61 3.41
CA LYS A 60 7.20 5.03 3.44
C LYS A 60 8.17 6.03 2.79
N HIS A 61 9.44 5.65 2.61
CA HIS A 61 10.48 6.48 1.98
C HIS A 61 10.58 6.32 0.46
N SER A 62 9.91 5.33 -0.14
CA SER A 62 10.08 5.03 -1.56
C SER A 62 8.78 4.50 -2.18
N PRO A 63 7.92 5.38 -2.74
CA PRO A 63 6.68 4.97 -3.40
C PRO A 63 6.91 3.99 -4.54
N ARG A 64 8.00 4.19 -5.29
CA ARG A 64 8.41 3.30 -6.38
C ARG A 64 8.79 1.91 -5.88
N GLN A 65 9.48 1.80 -4.74
CA GLN A 65 9.79 0.50 -4.14
C GLN A 65 8.53 -0.20 -3.62
N ALA A 66 7.53 0.53 -3.13
CA ALA A 66 6.26 -0.05 -2.72
C ALA A 66 5.54 -0.72 -3.90
N ILE A 67 5.64 -0.15 -5.10
CA ILE A 67 5.04 -0.73 -6.31
C ILE A 67 5.88 -1.87 -6.86
N ASP A 68 7.19 -1.72 -6.94
CA ASP A 68 8.06 -2.82 -7.41
C ASP A 68 7.91 -4.07 -6.53
N ASN A 69 7.70 -3.86 -5.22
CA ASN A 69 7.49 -4.96 -4.29
C ASN A 69 6.02 -5.34 -4.10
N VAL A 70 5.07 -4.65 -4.74
CA VAL A 70 3.64 -4.91 -4.52
C VAL A 70 3.27 -6.32 -4.95
N GLU A 71 3.81 -6.79 -6.07
CA GLU A 71 3.51 -8.12 -6.61
C GLU A 71 4.02 -9.21 -5.67
N LYS A 72 5.28 -9.09 -5.23
CA LYS A 72 5.88 -9.97 -4.22
C LYS A 72 5.13 -9.92 -2.88
N TRP A 73 4.68 -8.74 -2.49
CA TRP A 73 3.91 -8.55 -1.27
C TRP A 73 2.52 -9.18 -1.36
N VAL A 74 1.82 -9.02 -2.49
CA VAL A 74 0.52 -9.65 -2.75
C VAL A 74 0.67 -11.17 -2.66
N GLU A 75 1.68 -11.74 -3.32
CA GLU A 75 1.94 -13.18 -3.29
C GLU A 75 2.24 -13.68 -1.86
N ARG A 76 3.16 -13.02 -1.16
CA ARG A 76 3.52 -13.36 0.23
C ARG A 76 2.30 -13.24 1.16
N THR A 77 1.60 -12.12 1.11
CA THR A 77 0.46 -11.85 2.00
C THR A 77 -0.67 -12.84 1.71
N ARG A 78 -0.85 -13.25 0.46
CA ARG A 78 -1.82 -14.30 0.09
C ARG A 78 -1.47 -15.66 0.72
N ASP A 79 -0.19 -16.03 0.75
CA ASP A 79 0.28 -17.24 1.47
C ASP A 79 0.05 -17.12 2.98
N GLU A 80 0.42 -15.98 3.58
CA GLU A 80 0.23 -15.70 5.00
C GLU A 80 -1.26 -15.79 5.38
N LYS A 81 -2.17 -15.18 4.60
CA LYS A 81 -3.61 -15.25 4.85
C LYS A 81 -4.16 -16.67 4.74
N ARG A 82 -3.68 -17.46 3.78
CA ARG A 82 -4.07 -18.88 3.67
C ARG A 82 -3.67 -19.66 4.91
N LYS A 83 -2.54 -19.33 5.54
CA LYS A 83 -2.10 -19.92 6.81
C LYS A 83 -2.90 -19.41 8.00
N VAL A 84 -3.15 -18.10 8.09
CA VAL A 84 -3.88 -17.47 9.19
C VAL A 84 -5.33 -17.95 9.27
N LYS A 85 -6.00 -18.22 8.13
CA LYS A 85 -7.36 -18.80 8.16
C LYS A 85 -7.47 -20.12 8.93
N ARG A 86 -6.37 -20.83 9.19
CA ARG A 86 -6.39 -22.07 9.99
C ARG A 86 -6.22 -21.85 11.49
N VAL A 87 -5.67 -20.71 11.93
CA VAL A 87 -5.44 -20.45 13.37
C VAL A 87 -6.67 -19.88 14.08
N ASP A 88 -7.60 -19.25 13.36
CA ASP A 88 -8.84 -18.68 13.92
C ASP A 88 -9.90 -19.73 14.30
N SER A 89 -9.61 -21.03 14.15
CA SER A 89 -10.57 -22.11 14.47
C SER A 89 -10.56 -22.55 15.95
N TRP A 90 -9.94 -21.82 16.88
CA TRP A 90 -9.81 -22.22 18.30
C TRP A 90 -10.37 -21.20 19.30
N ALA A 91 -11.46 -20.50 18.99
CA ALA A 91 -12.09 -19.60 19.95
C ALA A 91 -13.62 -19.73 20.08
N LEU A 92 -14.21 -20.83 19.61
CA LEU A 92 -15.62 -21.14 19.87
C LEU A 92 -15.74 -22.62 20.26
N GLY A 93 -15.31 -22.89 21.47
CA GLY A 93 -15.38 -24.22 22.05
C GLY A 93 -15.15 -24.18 23.54
N GLU A 94 -15.88 -23.33 24.27
CA GLU A 94 -16.30 -23.54 25.67
C GLU A 94 -17.68 -22.90 25.89
#